data_AF-A0A962W924-F1
#
_entry.id   AF-A0A962W924-F1
#
_cell.length_a   1.000
_cell.length_b   1.000
_cell.length_c   1.000
_cell.angle_alpha   90.00
_cell.angle_beta   90.00
_cell.angle_gamma   90.00
#
_symmetry.space_group_name_H-M   'P 1'
#
loop_
_entity.id
_entity.type
_entity.pdbx_description
1 polymer ?
#
loop_
_entity_poly.entity_id
_entity_poly.type
_entity_poly.pdbx_seq_one_letter_code
_entity_poly.pdbx_strand_id
1 'polypeptide(L)'
;RVGIDQMSVYAGSAMGQLDGAGIGGMIKARYLGQRVTSKFCPLGLAEMPADFVNAYVLGSLGSTGASLGACASFLYNLRQGIEDIRQGRARVVFVGSSEAPVNPEVMEGYAAMGALATDKGLRQLDGLAEDQEPDHRRACRPFAENCGFTIAESAQMVVLFDDALALELGATVFGAATDVFVNADGFKKSISGPGVGNYITMAKAVAAARAIVGERALRSGGLVQAHGTGTPQNRVTESAILDATARAFGIADWPVAAVKCYLGHSLGSASGDQLTATLGSWQDGIIPGISTIDAIAADVHHQHLSFSNTHRQTDPQQLAYAVINSKGFGGNNASATVLSPATVNGMLQRRYSKQEWRDWQRANEAVRERQQAYDDGMLAGTVKPVYKFDHGVLADADVELDAHQIRVAGQPVSLDLVSAYEDMHPEGGTR
;
A
#
# COMPACT_ATOMS: atom_id res chain seq x y z
N ARG A 1 -12.15 -18.75 15.91
CA ARG A 1 -13.08 -17.67 15.47
C ARG A 1 -12.63 -16.40 16.17
N VAL A 2 -12.35 -15.32 15.42
CA VAL A 2 -11.98 -14.02 15.99
C VAL A 2 -13.22 -13.29 16.52
N GLY A 3 -13.06 -12.38 17.49
CA GLY A 3 -14.15 -11.50 17.92
C GLY A 3 -14.65 -10.61 16.77
N ILE A 4 -15.93 -10.21 16.79
CA ILE A 4 -16.54 -9.35 15.76
C ILE A 4 -15.90 -7.96 15.68
N ASP A 5 -15.27 -7.54 16.76
CA ASP A 5 -14.53 -6.29 16.95
C ASP A 5 -13.03 -6.43 16.62
N GLN A 6 -12.51 -7.66 16.50
CA GLN A 6 -11.10 -7.95 16.24
C GLN A 6 -10.73 -7.97 14.75
N MET A 7 -11.49 -7.24 13.94
CA MET A 7 -11.20 -7.00 12.53
C MET A 7 -11.01 -5.50 12.30
N SER A 8 -10.12 -5.11 11.39
CA SER A 8 -10.03 -3.70 10.97
C SER A 8 -10.08 -3.57 9.45
N VAL A 9 -10.64 -2.47 8.96
CA VAL A 9 -10.68 -2.12 7.54
C VAL A 9 -10.19 -0.70 7.33
N TYR A 10 -9.00 -0.56 6.73
CA TYR A 10 -8.39 0.72 6.41
C TYR A 10 -8.22 0.87 4.91
N ALA A 11 -9.09 1.67 4.28
CA ALA A 11 -9.05 1.92 2.85
C ALA A 11 -9.63 3.28 2.50
N GLY A 12 -9.13 3.89 1.42
CA GLY A 12 -9.66 5.15 0.93
C GLY A 12 -9.13 5.56 -0.44
N SER A 13 -9.51 6.76 -0.85
CA SER A 13 -9.01 7.44 -2.05
C SER A 13 -8.39 8.77 -1.64
N ALA A 14 -7.30 9.18 -2.28
CA ALA A 14 -6.65 10.44 -1.97
C ALA A 14 -7.47 11.65 -2.46
N MET A 15 -8.21 11.48 -3.55
CA MET A 15 -8.97 12.56 -4.19
C MET A 15 -10.47 12.56 -3.83
N GLY A 16 -10.98 11.47 -3.24
CA GLY A 16 -12.42 11.21 -3.24
C GLY A 16 -12.91 10.75 -4.62
N GLN A 17 -14.21 10.46 -4.71
CA GLN A 17 -14.85 9.99 -5.94
C GLN A 17 -15.29 11.19 -6.74
N LEU A 18 -14.42 11.66 -7.64
CA LEU A 18 -14.60 12.88 -8.43
C LEU A 18 -15.33 12.67 -9.76
N ASP A 19 -15.91 11.48 -9.96
CA ASP A 19 -16.70 11.13 -11.12
C ASP A 19 -18.15 11.64 -11.01
N GLY A 20 -18.97 11.31 -12.02
CA GLY A 20 -20.37 11.74 -12.08
C GLY A 20 -21.26 11.15 -10.99
N ALA A 21 -20.88 10.02 -10.37
CA ALA A 21 -21.65 9.38 -9.31
C ALA A 21 -21.31 9.89 -7.89
N GLY A 22 -20.18 10.60 -7.73
CA GLY A 22 -19.73 11.16 -6.45
C GLY A 22 -19.70 12.69 -6.43
N ILE A 23 -18.60 13.25 -5.91
CA ILE A 23 -18.37 14.69 -5.76
C ILE A 23 -18.40 15.40 -7.12
N GLY A 24 -17.92 14.78 -8.20
CA GLY A 24 -17.97 15.37 -9.53
C GLY A 24 -19.41 15.67 -9.97
N GLY A 25 -20.33 14.74 -9.74
CA GLY A 25 -21.77 14.96 -9.91
C GLY A 25 -22.32 16.03 -8.97
N MET A 26 -21.89 16.03 -7.70
CA MET A 26 -22.32 17.01 -6.69
C MET A 26 -22.02 18.45 -7.12
N ILE A 27 -20.81 18.71 -7.61
CA ILE A 27 -20.36 20.06 -7.94
C ILE A 27 -20.78 20.51 -9.33
N LYS A 28 -20.91 19.58 -10.30
CA LYS A 28 -21.22 19.93 -11.71
C LYS A 28 -22.71 19.93 -12.05
N ALA A 29 -23.54 19.15 -11.37
CA ALA A 29 -24.92 18.91 -11.80
C ALA A 29 -25.73 20.19 -12.05
N ARG A 30 -25.61 21.20 -11.17
CA ARG A 30 -26.35 22.47 -11.32
C ARG A 30 -25.91 23.29 -12.53
N TYR A 31 -24.62 23.28 -12.86
CA TYR A 31 -24.09 23.95 -14.06
C TYR A 31 -24.53 23.26 -15.36
N LEU A 32 -24.85 21.97 -15.28
CA LEU A 32 -25.36 21.16 -16.40
C LEU A 32 -26.90 21.16 -16.49
N GLY A 33 -27.60 21.96 -15.69
CA GLY A 33 -29.07 21.98 -15.64
C GLY A 33 -29.70 20.73 -15.01
N GLN A 34 -28.90 19.93 -14.30
CA GLN A 34 -29.33 18.70 -13.62
C GLN A 34 -29.55 18.94 -12.12
N ARG A 35 -30.21 17.99 -11.45
CA ARG A 35 -30.36 18.00 -9.98
C ARG A 35 -29.26 17.16 -9.34
N VAL A 36 -28.70 17.67 -8.25
CA VAL A 36 -27.86 16.87 -7.33
C VAL A 36 -28.72 15.76 -6.73
N THR A 37 -28.22 14.53 -6.71
CA THR A 37 -28.91 13.39 -6.07
C THR A 37 -28.50 13.25 -4.60
N SER A 38 -29.29 12.53 -3.80
CA SER A 38 -28.95 12.25 -2.40
C SER A 38 -27.69 11.38 -2.23
N LYS A 39 -27.21 10.74 -3.29
CA LYS A 39 -26.07 9.81 -3.24
C LYS A 39 -24.73 10.46 -3.51
N PHE A 40 -24.70 11.60 -4.21
CA PHE A 40 -23.44 12.21 -4.66
C PHE A 40 -22.50 12.59 -3.51
N CYS A 41 -23.06 13.18 -2.44
CA CYS A 41 -22.27 13.54 -1.26
C CYS A 41 -21.72 12.31 -0.52
N PRO A 42 -22.55 11.35 -0.05
CA PRO A 42 -22.05 10.21 0.71
C PRO A 42 -21.11 9.33 -0.12
N LEU A 43 -21.46 9.00 -1.38
CA LEU A 43 -20.61 8.16 -2.24
C LEU A 43 -19.32 8.87 -2.69
N GLY A 44 -19.25 10.19 -2.49
CA GLY A 44 -18.12 11.03 -2.81
C GLY A 44 -16.97 10.99 -1.80
N LEU A 45 -17.25 10.54 -0.56
CA LEU A 45 -16.30 10.63 0.55
C LEU A 45 -15.09 9.71 0.33
N ALA A 46 -13.90 10.22 0.66
CA ALA A 46 -12.63 9.53 0.49
C ALA A 46 -12.55 8.18 1.21
N GLU A 47 -13.29 8.01 2.30
CA GLU A 47 -13.34 6.77 3.10
C GLU A 47 -14.33 5.72 2.58
N MET A 48 -15.19 6.06 1.61
CA MET A 48 -16.18 5.13 1.05
C MET A 48 -15.62 3.77 0.60
N PRO A 49 -14.37 3.63 0.12
CA PRO A 49 -13.79 2.32 -0.14
C PRO A 49 -13.76 1.41 1.10
N ALA A 50 -13.44 1.92 2.29
CA ALA A 50 -13.50 1.14 3.53
C ALA A 50 -14.95 0.85 3.92
N ASP A 51 -15.83 1.85 3.85
CA ASP A 51 -17.23 1.71 4.25
C ASP A 51 -17.96 0.67 3.40
N PHE A 52 -17.71 0.64 2.09
CA PHE A 52 -18.29 -0.37 1.20
C PHE A 52 -17.80 -1.78 1.53
N VAL A 53 -16.53 -1.93 1.91
CA VAL A 53 -15.98 -3.21 2.35
C VAL A 53 -16.65 -3.66 3.65
N ASN A 54 -16.81 -2.76 4.63
CA ASN A 54 -17.51 -3.06 5.87
C ASN A 54 -18.98 -3.41 5.63
N ALA A 55 -19.73 -2.53 4.97
CA ALA A 55 -21.18 -2.60 4.86
C ALA A 55 -21.66 -3.67 3.88
N TYR A 56 -20.94 -3.90 2.78
CA TYR A 56 -21.45 -4.70 1.66
C TYR A 56 -20.57 -5.89 1.28
N VAL A 57 -19.40 -6.07 1.88
CA VAL A 57 -18.53 -7.23 1.61
C VAL A 57 -18.42 -8.11 2.86
N LEU A 58 -17.98 -7.54 3.98
CA LEU A 58 -17.61 -8.27 5.18
C LEU A 58 -18.73 -8.33 6.23
N GLY A 59 -19.55 -7.28 6.36
CA GLY A 59 -20.44 -7.11 7.51
C GLY A 59 -19.65 -6.86 8.81
N SER A 60 -18.56 -6.09 8.72
CA SER A 60 -17.65 -5.84 9.84
C SER A 60 -18.24 -4.88 10.86
N LEU A 61 -18.04 -5.15 12.15
CA LEU A 61 -18.27 -4.22 13.26
C LEU A 61 -16.97 -3.76 13.92
N GLY A 62 -15.84 -4.09 13.30
CA GLY A 62 -14.52 -3.76 13.79
C GLY A 62 -14.07 -2.34 13.44
N SER A 63 -12.80 -2.04 13.72
CA SER A 63 -12.25 -0.70 13.51
C SER A 63 -12.17 -0.32 12.03
N THR A 64 -12.36 0.95 11.70
CA THR A 64 -12.27 1.39 10.30
C THR A 64 -11.81 2.83 10.13
N GLY A 65 -11.42 3.20 8.91
CA GLY A 65 -11.12 4.57 8.52
C GLY A 65 -10.25 4.66 7.27
N ALA A 66 -9.86 5.89 6.93
CA ALA A 66 -8.93 6.19 5.84
C ALA A 66 -7.88 7.21 6.30
N SER A 67 -6.61 6.87 6.16
CA SER A 67 -5.49 7.79 6.41
C SER A 67 -4.98 8.36 5.08
N LEU A 68 -5.19 9.66 4.89
CA LEU A 68 -4.83 10.35 3.65
C LEU A 68 -3.42 10.95 3.74
N GLY A 69 -2.51 10.46 2.90
CA GLY A 69 -1.12 10.90 2.76
C GLY A 69 -0.79 11.28 1.33
N ALA A 70 -1.75 11.86 0.59
CA ALA A 70 -1.67 12.09 -0.86
C ALA A 70 -1.29 10.79 -1.60
N CYS A 71 -0.26 10.82 -2.45
CA CYS A 71 0.24 9.66 -3.19
C CYS A 71 0.87 8.55 -2.31
N ALA A 72 1.03 8.77 -1.00
CA ALA A 72 1.53 7.79 -0.03
C ALA A 72 0.42 7.14 0.82
N SER A 73 -0.86 7.40 0.53
CA SER A 73 -2.00 7.04 1.40
C SER A 73 -2.09 5.55 1.73
N PHE A 74 -1.85 4.64 0.77
CA PHE A 74 -1.89 3.20 1.07
C PHE A 74 -0.89 2.79 2.17
N LEU A 75 0.31 3.37 2.22
CA LEU A 75 1.25 3.09 3.33
C LEU A 75 0.77 3.66 4.66
N TYR A 76 0.04 4.78 4.67
CA TYR A 76 -0.54 5.32 5.90
C TYR A 76 -1.61 4.36 6.46
N ASN A 77 -2.46 3.81 5.59
CA ASN A 77 -3.41 2.76 5.95
C ASN A 77 -2.69 1.50 6.47
N LEU A 78 -1.60 1.10 5.80
CA LEU A 78 -0.79 -0.05 6.21
C LEU A 78 -0.17 0.13 7.60
N ARG A 79 0.29 1.34 7.92
CA ARG A 79 0.80 1.68 9.26
C ARG A 79 -0.27 1.42 10.33
N GLN A 80 -1.49 1.90 10.11
CA GLN A 80 -2.58 1.74 11.06
C GLN A 80 -2.92 0.25 11.27
N GLY A 81 -2.97 -0.53 10.18
CA GLY A 81 -3.21 -1.97 10.27
C GLY A 81 -2.13 -2.74 11.06
N ILE A 82 -0.85 -2.37 10.88
CA ILE A 82 0.26 -2.95 11.64
C ILE A 82 0.15 -2.59 13.13
N GLU A 83 -0.18 -1.33 13.45
CA GLU A 83 -0.33 -0.85 14.82
C GLU A 83 -1.48 -1.55 15.55
N ASP A 84 -2.62 -1.75 14.88
CA ASP A 84 -3.75 -2.50 15.44
C ASP A 84 -3.41 -3.94 15.80
N ILE A 85 -2.70 -4.66 14.92
CA ILE A 85 -2.25 -6.03 15.19
C ILE A 85 -1.27 -6.05 16.36
N ARG A 86 -0.29 -5.14 16.37
CA ARG A 86 0.73 -5.06 17.44
C ARG A 86 0.14 -4.72 18.80
N GLN A 87 -0.92 -3.90 18.83
CA GLN A 87 -1.60 -3.47 20.05
C GLN A 87 -2.72 -4.43 20.47
N GLY A 88 -2.90 -5.54 19.75
CA GLY A 88 -3.92 -6.55 20.05
C GLY A 88 -5.36 -6.11 19.80
N ARG A 89 -5.57 -4.98 19.11
CA ARG A 89 -6.89 -4.47 18.76
C ARG A 89 -7.57 -5.27 17.66
N ALA A 90 -6.79 -5.77 16.70
CA ALA A 90 -7.30 -6.59 15.61
C ALA A 90 -6.39 -7.78 15.35
N ARG A 91 -7.01 -8.86 14.89
CA ARG A 91 -6.34 -10.09 14.47
C ARG A 91 -6.37 -10.27 12.96
N VAL A 92 -7.31 -9.61 12.28
CA VAL A 92 -7.44 -9.56 10.82
C VAL A 92 -7.57 -8.09 10.40
N VAL A 93 -6.74 -7.62 9.46
CA VAL A 93 -6.81 -6.24 8.98
C VAL A 93 -6.80 -6.20 7.46
N PHE A 94 -7.85 -5.61 6.88
CA PHE A 94 -7.92 -5.27 5.46
C PHE A 94 -7.31 -3.89 5.26
N VAL A 95 -6.26 -3.81 4.46
CA VAL A 95 -5.56 -2.57 4.14
C VAL A 95 -5.62 -2.34 2.65
N GLY A 96 -6.15 -1.21 2.22
CA GLY A 96 -6.31 -0.93 0.81
C GLY A 96 -6.39 0.54 0.45
N SER A 97 -6.69 0.73 -0.83
CA SER A 97 -7.03 2.01 -1.43
C SER A 97 -7.68 1.76 -2.78
N SER A 98 -8.50 2.70 -3.23
CA SER A 98 -9.14 2.64 -4.56
C SER A 98 -9.18 4.04 -5.14
N GLU A 99 -8.58 4.21 -6.31
CA GLU A 99 -8.52 5.50 -6.99
C GLU A 99 -8.93 5.34 -8.46
N ALA A 100 -9.81 6.22 -8.93
CA ALA A 100 -10.23 6.30 -10.34
C ALA A 100 -10.13 7.75 -10.86
N PRO A 101 -8.91 8.32 -10.96
CA PRO A 101 -8.71 9.74 -11.24
C PRO A 101 -8.53 10.04 -12.73
N VAL A 102 -8.83 9.08 -13.62
CA VAL A 102 -8.81 9.28 -15.08
C VAL A 102 -10.08 10.02 -15.50
N ASN A 103 -10.22 11.24 -15.00
CA ASN A 103 -11.30 12.16 -15.33
C ASN A 103 -10.72 13.50 -15.82
N PRO A 104 -11.37 14.16 -16.81
CA PRO A 104 -10.82 15.34 -17.46
C PRO A 104 -10.41 16.45 -16.48
N GLU A 105 -11.22 16.72 -15.45
CA GLU A 105 -10.96 17.81 -14.51
C GLU A 105 -9.76 17.56 -13.60
N VAL A 106 -9.55 16.31 -13.18
CA VAL A 106 -8.38 15.96 -12.36
C VAL A 106 -7.13 15.96 -13.19
N MET A 107 -7.21 15.40 -14.41
CA MET A 107 -6.10 15.44 -15.36
C MET A 107 -5.70 16.89 -15.68
N GLU A 108 -6.67 17.77 -15.92
CA GLU A 108 -6.42 19.20 -16.12
C GLU A 108 -5.79 19.85 -14.88
N GLY A 109 -6.26 19.52 -13.68
CA GLY A 109 -5.66 20.00 -12.43
C GLY A 109 -4.18 19.64 -12.31
N TYR A 110 -3.80 18.38 -12.55
CA TYR A 110 -2.40 17.96 -12.54
C TYR A 110 -1.59 18.51 -13.72
N ALA A 111 -2.21 18.68 -14.89
CA ALA A 111 -1.57 19.32 -16.05
C ALA A 111 -1.26 20.80 -15.77
N ALA A 112 -2.16 21.52 -15.11
CA ALA A 112 -1.97 22.93 -14.73
C ALA A 112 -0.80 23.12 -13.75
N MET A 113 -0.49 22.09 -12.95
CA MET A 113 0.69 22.05 -12.08
C MET A 113 1.99 21.72 -12.85
N GLY A 114 1.91 21.36 -14.13
CA GLY A 114 3.03 20.82 -14.90
C GLY A 114 3.50 19.46 -14.40
N ALA A 115 2.62 18.67 -13.77
CA ALA A 115 3.00 17.41 -13.14
C ALA A 115 2.89 16.19 -14.07
N LEU A 116 2.03 16.26 -15.10
CA LEU A 116 1.78 15.18 -16.05
C LEU A 116 2.78 15.17 -17.21
N ALA A 117 3.11 13.98 -17.70
CA ALA A 117 3.73 13.83 -19.01
C ALA A 117 2.73 14.31 -20.07
N THR A 118 3.18 15.13 -21.02
CA THR A 118 2.36 15.68 -22.11
C THR A 118 2.94 15.26 -23.45
N ASP A 119 2.14 15.24 -24.52
CA ASP A 119 2.67 14.92 -25.85
C ASP A 119 3.79 15.86 -26.25
N LYS A 120 3.69 17.16 -25.92
CA LYS A 120 4.77 18.12 -26.14
C LYS A 120 6.06 17.70 -25.44
N GLY A 121 5.96 17.31 -24.16
CA GLY A 121 7.11 16.84 -23.38
C GLY A 121 7.70 15.55 -23.96
N LEU A 122 6.86 14.58 -24.32
CA LEU A 122 7.31 13.31 -24.90
C LEU A 122 7.98 13.50 -26.27
N ARG A 123 7.39 14.31 -27.16
CA ARG A 123 8.01 14.66 -28.45
C ARG A 123 9.37 15.31 -28.27
N GLN A 124 9.51 16.23 -27.31
CA GLN A 124 10.79 16.88 -27.02
C GLN A 124 11.84 15.87 -26.55
N LEU A 125 11.45 14.91 -25.70
CA LEU A 125 12.36 13.85 -25.23
C LEU A 125 12.83 12.94 -26.35
N ASP A 126 11.93 12.63 -27.29
CA ASP A 126 12.17 11.67 -28.38
C ASP A 126 12.69 12.34 -29.67
N GLY A 127 12.85 13.67 -29.68
CA GLY A 127 13.28 14.42 -30.87
C GLY A 127 12.28 14.37 -32.03
N LEU A 128 10.99 14.22 -31.72
CA LEU A 128 9.90 14.08 -32.70
C LEU A 128 9.40 15.45 -33.17
N ALA A 129 8.92 15.50 -34.42
CA ALA A 129 8.24 16.68 -34.96
C ALA A 129 6.84 16.89 -34.33
N GLU A 130 6.27 18.09 -34.45
CA GLU A 130 4.97 18.42 -33.82
C GLU A 130 3.81 17.56 -34.35
N ASP A 131 3.89 17.08 -35.59
CA ASP A 131 2.90 16.25 -36.26
C ASP A 131 3.10 14.74 -36.01
N GLN A 132 4.17 14.35 -35.32
CA GLN A 132 4.45 12.95 -35.00
C GLN A 132 3.85 12.56 -33.65
N GLU A 133 3.17 11.42 -33.60
CA GLU A 133 2.63 10.84 -32.36
C GLU A 133 3.77 10.26 -31.49
N PRO A 134 3.87 10.62 -30.20
CA PRO A 134 4.82 9.99 -29.29
C PRO A 134 4.37 8.57 -28.90
N ASP A 135 5.30 7.72 -28.47
CA ASP A 135 4.95 6.41 -27.92
C ASP A 135 4.39 6.54 -26.49
N HIS A 136 3.06 6.59 -26.38
CA HIS A 136 2.37 6.71 -25.09
C HIS A 136 2.61 5.52 -24.16
N ARG A 137 2.99 4.33 -24.66
CA ARG A 137 3.32 3.18 -23.80
C ARG A 137 4.61 3.40 -23.01
N ARG A 138 5.43 4.36 -23.42
CA ARG A 138 6.65 4.79 -22.74
C ARG A 138 6.50 6.14 -22.05
N ALA A 139 5.27 6.60 -21.78
CA ALA A 139 5.04 7.92 -21.19
C ALA A 139 5.64 8.06 -19.78
N CYS A 140 5.54 7.02 -18.94
CA CYS A 140 6.18 7.02 -17.62
C CYS A 140 7.61 6.47 -17.72
N ARG A 141 8.61 7.33 -17.52
CA ARG A 141 10.04 7.00 -17.62
C ARG A 141 10.81 7.24 -16.29
N PRO A 142 10.59 6.42 -15.25
CA PRO A 142 11.29 6.57 -13.97
C PRO A 142 12.81 6.54 -14.16
N PHE A 143 13.53 7.48 -13.52
CA PHE A 143 15.01 7.57 -13.53
C PHE A 143 15.70 7.80 -14.88
N ALA A 144 14.95 8.03 -15.96
CA ALA A 144 15.50 8.42 -17.26
C ALA A 144 15.18 9.88 -17.60
N GLU A 145 15.53 10.30 -18.82
CA GLU A 145 14.97 11.52 -19.38
C GLU A 145 13.44 11.42 -19.46
N ASN A 146 12.76 12.33 -18.76
CA ASN A 146 11.34 12.25 -18.46
C ASN A 146 10.74 13.65 -18.29
N CYS A 147 9.41 13.75 -18.34
CA CYS A 147 8.73 15.05 -18.38
C CYS A 147 7.50 15.17 -17.46
N GLY A 148 7.22 14.16 -16.64
CA GLY A 148 6.03 14.15 -15.79
C GLY A 148 5.54 12.73 -15.51
N PHE A 149 4.63 12.59 -14.55
CA PHE A 149 4.02 11.29 -14.28
C PHE A 149 2.85 11.02 -15.23
N THR A 150 2.52 9.75 -15.43
CA THR A 150 1.31 9.33 -16.16
C THR A 150 0.24 8.98 -15.14
N ILE A 151 -0.93 9.62 -15.20
CA ILE A 151 -2.05 9.32 -14.31
C ILE A 151 -2.59 7.91 -14.56
N ALA A 152 -3.06 7.24 -13.51
CA ALA A 152 -3.63 5.90 -13.61
C ALA A 152 -4.73 5.68 -12.57
N GLU A 153 -5.48 4.60 -12.73
CA GLU A 153 -6.48 4.10 -11.78
C GLU A 153 -6.07 2.74 -11.23
N SER A 154 -6.33 2.49 -9.95
CA SER A 154 -6.04 1.20 -9.31
C SER A 154 -6.82 1.04 -8.01
N ALA A 155 -7.23 -0.19 -7.74
CA ALA A 155 -7.73 -0.61 -6.44
C ALA A 155 -6.90 -1.79 -5.94
N GLN A 156 -6.29 -1.63 -4.77
CA GLN A 156 -5.43 -2.64 -4.15
C GLN A 156 -5.91 -2.91 -2.73
N MET A 157 -5.91 -4.19 -2.33
CA MET A 157 -6.26 -4.62 -0.98
C MET A 157 -5.32 -5.75 -0.57
N VAL A 158 -4.74 -5.64 0.63
CA VAL A 158 -4.00 -6.72 1.29
C VAL A 158 -4.68 -7.08 2.60
N VAL A 159 -4.61 -8.35 2.99
CA VAL A 159 -5.17 -8.83 4.26
C VAL A 159 -4.01 -9.25 5.15
N LEU A 160 -3.92 -8.63 6.32
CA LEU A 160 -2.96 -8.96 7.36
C LEU A 160 -3.63 -9.83 8.41
N PHE A 161 -2.88 -10.81 8.91
CA PHE A 161 -3.23 -11.61 10.07
C PHE A 161 -2.15 -11.42 11.14
N ASP A 162 -2.51 -11.50 12.42
CA ASP A 162 -1.50 -11.84 13.43
C ASP A 162 -0.93 -13.24 13.14
N ASP A 163 0.33 -13.47 13.50
CA ASP A 163 1.01 -14.70 13.12
C ASP A 163 0.37 -15.95 13.73
N ALA A 164 -0.15 -15.87 14.96
CA ALA A 164 -0.82 -17.01 15.60
C ALA A 164 -2.09 -17.41 14.85
N LEU A 165 -2.90 -16.43 14.41
CA LEU A 165 -4.09 -16.69 13.60
C LEU A 165 -3.72 -17.24 12.22
N ALA A 166 -2.66 -16.71 11.61
CA ALA A 166 -2.18 -17.22 10.32
C ALA A 166 -1.79 -18.71 10.41
N LEU A 167 -1.13 -19.11 11.50
CA LEU A 167 -0.83 -20.52 11.76
C LEU A 167 -2.09 -21.35 12.01
N GLU A 168 -3.01 -20.88 12.86
CA GLU A 168 -4.27 -21.56 13.18
C GLU A 168 -5.10 -21.85 11.91
N LEU A 169 -5.18 -20.88 10.99
CA LEU A 169 -6.00 -20.98 9.80
C LEU A 169 -5.32 -21.68 8.61
N GLY A 170 -4.02 -21.97 8.69
CA GLY A 170 -3.27 -22.41 7.52
C GLY A 170 -3.15 -21.32 6.46
N ALA A 171 -3.16 -20.03 6.82
CA ALA A 171 -3.17 -18.94 5.85
C ALA A 171 -1.86 -18.90 5.03
N THR A 172 -1.97 -18.69 3.72
CA THR A 172 -0.79 -18.57 2.83
C THR A 172 -0.06 -17.26 3.13
N VAL A 173 1.25 -17.36 3.39
CA VAL A 173 2.11 -16.21 3.72
C VAL A 173 2.79 -15.70 2.45
N PHE A 174 2.33 -14.57 1.92
CA PHE A 174 2.94 -13.87 0.79
C PHE A 174 4.11 -12.95 1.20
N GLY A 175 4.22 -12.65 2.50
CA GLY A 175 5.25 -11.80 3.09
C GLY A 175 4.76 -11.24 4.42
N ALA A 176 5.54 -10.35 5.02
CA ALA A 176 5.12 -9.61 6.22
C ALA A 176 5.49 -8.14 6.11
N ALA A 177 4.52 -7.24 6.29
CA ALA A 177 4.80 -5.83 6.49
C ALA A 177 5.11 -5.61 7.97
N THR A 178 6.33 -5.17 8.27
CA THR A 178 6.82 -5.05 9.65
C THR A 178 6.65 -3.65 10.18
N ASP A 179 7.10 -2.64 9.44
CA ASP A 179 7.06 -1.26 9.86
C ASP A 179 6.72 -0.36 8.68
N VAL A 180 6.00 0.73 8.97
CA VAL A 180 5.85 1.86 8.06
C VAL A 180 6.25 3.12 8.80
N PHE A 181 7.21 3.86 8.23
CA PHE A 181 7.64 5.14 8.78
C PHE A 181 7.06 6.27 7.95
N VAL A 182 6.48 7.26 8.63
CA VAL A 182 5.88 8.44 8.03
C VAL A 182 6.49 9.70 8.63
N ASN A 183 6.99 10.59 7.78
CA ASN A 183 7.60 11.84 8.23
C ASN A 183 7.29 12.99 7.27
N ALA A 184 6.94 14.15 7.85
CA ALA A 184 6.75 15.39 7.13
C ALA A 184 8.08 16.04 6.70
N ASP A 185 8.02 17.04 5.83
CA ASP A 185 9.20 17.77 5.35
C ASP A 185 9.62 18.96 6.23
N GLY A 186 8.80 19.38 7.19
CA GLY A 186 8.98 20.63 7.93
C GLY A 186 8.52 21.86 7.13
N PHE A 187 9.18 23.01 7.29
CA PHE A 187 8.85 24.25 6.56
C PHE A 187 9.11 24.10 5.05
N LYS A 188 8.16 24.53 4.21
CA LYS A 188 8.21 24.38 2.74
C LYS A 188 7.97 25.72 2.03
N LYS A 189 8.58 25.88 0.85
CA LYS A 189 8.23 26.95 -0.10
C LYS A 189 6.97 26.59 -0.89
N SER A 190 7.07 25.58 -1.76
CA SER A 190 5.93 25.04 -2.51
C SER A 190 5.35 23.83 -1.79
N ILE A 191 4.01 23.72 -1.76
CA ILE A 191 3.30 22.59 -1.14
C ILE A 191 3.53 21.28 -1.90
N SER A 192 3.75 21.33 -3.21
CA SER A 192 3.93 20.17 -4.09
C SER A 192 5.39 19.77 -4.33
N GLY A 193 6.35 20.63 -3.95
CA GLY A 193 7.77 20.32 -4.13
C GLY A 193 8.26 19.23 -3.18
N PRO A 194 9.29 18.45 -3.55
CA PRO A 194 9.88 17.44 -2.67
C PRO A 194 10.56 18.10 -1.44
N GLY A 195 10.81 17.30 -0.41
CA GLY A 195 11.53 17.75 0.78
C GLY A 195 12.29 16.62 1.47
N VAL A 196 12.76 16.90 2.68
CA VAL A 196 13.76 16.06 3.38
C VAL A 196 13.15 14.93 4.20
N GLY A 197 11.82 14.89 4.39
CA GLY A 197 11.18 13.89 5.26
C GLY A 197 11.43 12.45 4.81
N ASN A 198 11.59 12.22 3.50
CA ASN A 198 11.86 10.89 2.96
C ASN A 198 13.25 10.33 3.31
N TYR A 199 14.24 11.18 3.66
CA TYR A 199 15.50 10.68 4.24
C TYR A 199 15.24 9.94 5.56
N ILE A 200 14.32 10.45 6.39
CA ILE A 200 13.99 9.86 7.68
C ILE A 200 13.25 8.53 7.48
N THR A 201 12.23 8.52 6.60
CA THR A 201 11.44 7.31 6.39
C THR A 201 12.28 6.18 5.79
N MET A 202 13.12 6.49 4.79
CA MET A 202 14.02 5.50 4.17
C MET A 202 15.06 4.97 5.17
N ALA A 203 15.73 5.85 5.91
CA ALA A 203 16.74 5.43 6.88
C ALA A 203 16.13 4.57 7.99
N LYS A 204 14.94 4.92 8.50
CA LYS A 204 14.24 4.11 9.51
C LYS A 204 13.77 2.76 8.96
N ALA A 205 13.26 2.71 7.72
CA ALA A 205 12.86 1.46 7.08
C ALA A 205 14.04 0.49 6.93
N VAL A 206 15.18 0.97 6.44
CA VAL A 206 16.40 0.15 6.30
C VAL A 206 16.97 -0.25 7.67
N ALA A 207 16.90 0.64 8.67
CA ALA A 207 17.29 0.29 10.04
C ALA A 207 16.40 -0.80 10.66
N ALA A 208 15.08 -0.74 10.42
CA ALA A 208 14.14 -1.78 10.87
C ALA A 208 14.43 -3.12 10.16
N ALA A 209 14.68 -3.09 8.85
CA ALA A 209 15.10 -4.29 8.12
C ALA A 209 16.37 -4.89 8.74
N ARG A 210 17.40 -4.06 8.97
CA ARG A 210 18.67 -4.48 9.60
C ARG A 210 18.45 -5.15 10.96
N ALA A 211 17.58 -4.58 11.78
CA ALA A 211 17.27 -5.11 13.10
C ALA A 211 16.66 -6.53 13.05
N ILE A 212 15.95 -6.86 11.95
CA ILE A 212 15.26 -8.14 11.80
C ILE A 212 16.11 -9.17 11.05
N VAL A 213 16.66 -8.80 9.89
CA VAL A 213 17.38 -9.74 9.00
C VAL A 213 18.89 -9.79 9.26
N GLY A 214 19.42 -8.82 10.02
CA GLY A 214 20.85 -8.69 10.30
C GLY A 214 21.64 -8.04 9.15
N GLU A 215 22.87 -7.63 9.45
CA GLU A 215 23.69 -6.81 8.55
C GLU A 215 24.08 -7.54 7.25
N ARG A 216 24.38 -8.83 7.32
CA ARG A 216 24.74 -9.63 6.13
C ARG A 216 23.59 -9.69 5.13
N ALA A 217 22.39 -10.06 5.58
CA ALA A 217 21.22 -10.15 4.70
C ALA A 217 20.75 -8.76 4.25
N LEU A 218 20.93 -7.71 5.07
CA LEU A 218 20.64 -6.34 4.67
C LEU A 218 21.43 -5.93 3.41
N ARG A 219 22.74 -6.21 3.40
CA ARG A 219 23.67 -5.71 2.37
C ARG A 219 23.50 -6.34 0.99
N SER A 220 22.97 -7.56 0.91
CA SER A 220 22.91 -8.31 -0.36
C SER A 220 21.56 -8.96 -0.65
N GLY A 221 20.60 -8.94 0.28
CA GLY A 221 19.31 -9.62 0.17
C GLY A 221 18.12 -8.67 0.13
N GLY A 222 18.30 -7.44 -0.36
CA GLY A 222 17.28 -6.40 -0.38
C GLY A 222 16.96 -5.90 -1.78
N LEU A 223 15.77 -5.30 -1.94
CA LEU A 223 15.43 -4.47 -3.08
C LEU A 223 14.67 -3.21 -2.63
N VAL A 224 14.67 -2.17 -3.45
CA VAL A 224 13.79 -1.01 -3.29
C VAL A 224 12.75 -1.02 -4.39
N GLN A 225 11.49 -0.92 -4.00
CA GLN A 225 10.43 -0.51 -4.92
C GLN A 225 10.27 1.00 -4.79
N ALA A 226 10.90 1.73 -5.70
CA ALA A 226 10.97 3.18 -5.67
C ALA A 226 9.60 3.82 -5.92
N HIS A 227 9.44 5.05 -5.44
CA HIS A 227 8.30 5.89 -5.78
C HIS A 227 8.29 6.18 -7.29
N GLY A 228 9.44 6.53 -7.87
CA GLY A 228 9.72 6.42 -9.31
C GLY A 228 8.65 7.02 -10.23
N THR A 229 8.34 8.31 -10.10
CA THR A 229 7.16 8.90 -10.77
C THR A 229 7.35 9.32 -12.22
N GLY A 230 8.55 9.21 -12.79
CA GLY A 230 8.82 9.75 -14.13
C GLY A 230 8.89 11.28 -14.18
N THR A 231 9.17 11.94 -13.06
CA THR A 231 9.35 13.39 -12.99
C THR A 231 10.82 13.78 -12.79
N PRO A 232 11.29 14.92 -13.35
CA PRO A 232 12.69 15.33 -13.22
C PRO A 232 13.13 15.58 -11.77
N GLN A 233 12.27 16.21 -10.97
CA GLN A 233 12.59 16.44 -9.56
C GLN A 233 12.66 15.12 -8.77
N ASN A 234 11.79 14.14 -9.06
CA ASN A 234 11.80 12.86 -8.36
C ASN A 234 13.05 12.04 -8.69
N ARG A 235 13.45 11.95 -9.97
CA ARG A 235 14.61 11.11 -10.34
C ARG A 235 15.90 11.54 -9.64
N VAL A 236 16.11 12.86 -9.46
CA VAL A 236 17.27 13.40 -8.74
C VAL A 236 17.12 13.20 -7.23
N THR A 237 16.00 13.65 -6.65
CA THR A 237 15.85 13.66 -5.18
C THR A 237 15.72 12.26 -4.60
N GLU A 238 14.94 11.38 -5.22
CA GLU A 238 14.78 10.01 -4.75
C GLU A 238 16.09 9.23 -4.87
N SER A 239 16.76 9.30 -6.02
CA SER A 239 18.03 8.59 -6.20
C SER A 239 19.11 9.07 -5.22
N ALA A 240 19.17 10.37 -4.92
CA ALA A 240 20.07 10.90 -3.89
C ALA A 240 19.77 10.34 -2.49
N ILE A 241 18.50 10.20 -2.12
CA ILE A 241 18.07 9.61 -0.84
C ILE A 241 18.44 8.13 -0.78
N LEU A 242 18.11 7.38 -1.84
CA LEU A 242 18.39 5.95 -1.92
C LEU A 242 19.89 5.67 -1.88
N ASP A 243 20.69 6.41 -2.66
CA ASP A 243 22.15 6.27 -2.71
C ASP A 243 22.81 6.63 -1.36
N ALA A 244 22.41 7.75 -0.75
CA ALA A 244 22.92 8.14 0.57
C ALA A 244 22.56 7.11 1.65
N THR A 245 21.35 6.55 1.59
CA THR A 245 20.91 5.48 2.50
C THR A 245 21.72 4.22 2.27
N ALA A 246 21.83 3.75 1.02
CA ALA A 246 22.64 2.57 0.67
C ALA A 246 24.08 2.71 1.17
N ARG A 247 24.72 3.85 0.91
CA ARG A 247 26.06 4.18 1.42
C ARG A 247 26.14 4.09 2.95
N ALA A 248 25.19 4.69 3.67
CA ALA A 248 25.19 4.70 5.14
C ALA A 248 25.04 3.30 5.75
N PHE A 249 24.37 2.38 5.06
CA PHE A 249 24.16 1.00 5.51
C PHE A 249 25.13 -0.01 4.87
N GLY A 250 26.07 0.45 4.05
CA GLY A 250 27.07 -0.38 3.38
C GLY A 250 26.48 -1.33 2.33
N ILE A 251 25.39 -0.91 1.67
CA ILE A 251 24.79 -1.60 0.52
C ILE A 251 25.51 -1.09 -0.73
N ALA A 252 26.11 -1.99 -1.50
CA ALA A 252 26.95 -1.61 -2.64
C ALA A 252 26.22 -1.58 -3.99
N ASP A 253 25.22 -2.44 -4.17
CA ASP A 253 24.50 -2.61 -5.44
C ASP A 253 23.01 -2.90 -5.14
N TRP A 254 22.28 -1.88 -4.68
CA TRP A 254 20.89 -2.07 -4.24
C TRP A 254 19.93 -2.11 -5.45
N PRO A 255 19.24 -3.22 -5.75
CA PRO A 255 18.30 -3.28 -6.86
C PRO A 255 17.14 -2.30 -6.67
N VAL A 256 16.86 -1.51 -7.71
CA VAL A 256 15.75 -0.55 -7.74
C VAL A 256 14.76 -0.94 -8.82
N ALA A 257 13.52 -1.22 -8.41
CA ALA A 257 12.37 -1.38 -9.29
C ALA A 257 11.48 -0.13 -9.24
N ALA A 258 10.71 0.12 -10.30
CA ALA A 258 9.77 1.23 -10.38
C ALA A 258 8.51 0.86 -11.16
N VAL A 259 7.54 0.22 -10.47
CA VAL A 259 6.32 -0.34 -11.09
C VAL A 259 5.50 0.67 -11.93
N LYS A 260 5.64 1.97 -11.66
CA LYS A 260 4.90 3.02 -12.38
C LYS A 260 5.21 3.10 -13.87
N CYS A 261 6.34 2.55 -14.32
CA CYS A 261 6.60 2.42 -15.77
C CYS A 261 5.60 1.50 -16.47
N TYR A 262 4.97 0.56 -15.76
CA TYR A 262 3.95 -0.36 -16.29
C TYR A 262 2.53 0.15 -16.11
N LEU A 263 2.25 0.72 -14.93
CA LEU A 263 0.88 1.01 -14.49
C LEU A 263 0.55 2.49 -14.45
N GLY A 264 1.53 3.39 -14.60
CA GLY A 264 1.37 4.80 -14.29
C GLY A 264 1.28 5.06 -12.78
N HIS A 265 0.69 6.19 -12.39
CA HIS A 265 0.57 6.65 -11.02
C HIS A 265 -0.90 6.70 -10.56
N SER A 266 -1.29 5.72 -9.77
CA SER A 266 -2.65 5.54 -9.23
C SER A 266 -2.92 6.35 -7.94
N LEU A 267 -2.29 7.51 -7.81
CA LEU A 267 -2.36 8.42 -6.66
C LEU A 267 -2.30 7.70 -5.29
N GLY A 268 -3.40 7.65 -4.53
CA GLY A 268 -3.44 7.03 -3.21
C GLY A 268 -3.13 5.53 -3.21
N SER A 269 -3.38 4.84 -4.33
CA SER A 269 -3.11 3.42 -4.53
C SER A 269 -1.70 3.06 -4.97
N ALA A 270 -0.87 4.06 -5.25
CA ALA A 270 0.43 3.84 -5.87
C ALA A 270 1.34 2.89 -5.08
N SER A 271 1.37 3.02 -3.75
CA SER A 271 2.18 2.12 -2.92
C SER A 271 1.56 0.74 -2.69
N GLY A 272 0.26 0.59 -2.95
CA GLY A 272 -0.39 -0.72 -3.03
C GLY A 272 0.09 -1.49 -4.26
N ASP A 273 0.13 -0.82 -5.42
CA ASP A 273 0.68 -1.41 -6.65
C ASP A 273 2.14 -1.85 -6.47
N GLN A 274 2.91 -1.00 -5.79
CA GLN A 274 4.31 -1.28 -5.44
C GLN A 274 4.43 -2.51 -4.53
N LEU A 275 3.60 -2.61 -3.49
CA LEU A 275 3.61 -3.76 -2.57
C LEU A 275 3.24 -5.05 -3.32
N THR A 276 2.11 -5.07 -4.04
CA THR A 276 1.63 -6.25 -4.76
C THR A 276 2.65 -6.72 -5.81
N ALA A 277 3.27 -5.81 -6.57
CA ALA A 277 4.32 -6.16 -7.52
C ALA A 277 5.57 -6.75 -6.84
N THR A 278 5.91 -6.28 -5.64
CA THR A 278 7.00 -6.84 -4.83
C THR A 278 6.68 -8.24 -4.32
N LEU A 279 5.43 -8.51 -3.90
CA LEU A 279 5.01 -9.86 -3.52
C LEU A 279 5.12 -10.82 -4.72
N GLY A 280 4.67 -10.40 -5.90
CA GLY A 280 4.85 -11.16 -7.14
C GLY A 280 6.33 -11.39 -7.49
N SER A 281 7.19 -10.40 -7.26
CA SER A 281 8.64 -10.54 -7.48
C SER A 281 9.26 -11.67 -6.66
N TRP A 282 8.80 -11.86 -5.41
CA TRP A 282 9.23 -12.99 -4.58
C TRP A 282 8.60 -14.32 -4.99
N GLN A 283 7.36 -14.31 -5.48
CA GLN A 283 6.71 -15.52 -5.95
C GLN A 283 7.41 -16.06 -7.21
N ASP A 284 7.72 -15.19 -8.16
CA ASP A 284 8.18 -15.58 -9.49
C ASP A 284 9.72 -15.56 -9.64
N GLY A 285 10.44 -14.99 -8.67
CA GLY A 285 11.91 -14.86 -8.75
C GLY A 285 12.35 -13.86 -9.81
N ILE A 286 11.59 -12.78 -9.99
CA ILE A 286 11.87 -11.73 -10.99
C ILE A 286 11.83 -10.36 -10.32
N ILE A 287 12.88 -9.56 -10.48
CA ILE A 287 12.83 -8.12 -10.21
C ILE A 287 12.46 -7.42 -11.54
N PRO A 288 11.31 -6.73 -11.62
CA PRO A 288 10.90 -6.03 -12.82
C PRO A 288 11.89 -4.93 -13.23
N GLY A 289 12.27 -4.91 -14.51
CA GLY A 289 13.04 -3.80 -15.07
C GLY A 289 12.17 -2.56 -15.24
N ILE A 290 12.80 -1.42 -15.49
CA ILE A 290 12.13 -0.19 -15.90
C ILE A 290 12.06 -0.21 -17.43
N SER A 291 11.14 -0.99 -18.01
CA SER A 291 11.16 -1.31 -19.45
C SER A 291 10.87 -0.16 -20.40
N THR A 292 10.50 1.02 -19.89
CA THR A 292 10.18 2.20 -20.71
C THR A 292 11.39 3.09 -20.99
N ILE A 293 12.56 2.77 -20.43
CA ILE A 293 13.77 3.61 -20.53
C ILE A 293 14.88 2.97 -21.36
N ASP A 294 15.64 3.81 -22.06
CA ASP A 294 16.84 3.39 -22.80
C ASP A 294 18.10 3.52 -21.95
N ALA A 295 18.18 4.58 -21.15
CA ALA A 295 19.30 4.88 -20.27
C ALA A 295 18.85 5.68 -19.04
N ILE A 296 19.66 5.61 -17.98
CA ILE A 296 19.48 6.44 -16.78
C ILE A 296 19.92 7.88 -17.09
N ALA A 297 19.17 8.86 -16.61
CA ALA A 297 19.50 10.27 -16.78
C ALA A 297 20.80 10.64 -16.06
N ALA A 298 21.56 11.59 -16.61
CA ALA A 298 22.88 11.96 -16.11
C ALA A 298 22.87 12.56 -14.69
N ASP A 299 21.72 13.09 -14.25
CA ASP A 299 21.53 13.72 -12.94
C ASP A 299 21.04 12.74 -11.85
N VAL A 300 20.91 11.45 -12.17
CA VAL A 300 20.50 10.40 -11.22
C VAL A 300 21.71 9.89 -10.44
N HIS A 301 21.59 9.88 -9.12
CA HIS A 301 22.61 9.32 -8.22
C HIS A 301 22.49 7.80 -8.13
N HIS A 302 23.49 7.06 -8.61
CA HIS A 302 23.40 5.61 -8.70
C HIS A 302 24.71 4.88 -8.37
N GLN A 303 25.57 5.49 -7.55
CA GLN A 303 26.85 4.86 -7.17
C GLN A 303 26.64 3.55 -6.41
N HIS A 304 25.58 3.46 -5.60
CA HIS A 304 25.24 2.30 -4.78
C HIS A 304 23.93 1.61 -5.21
N LEU A 305 23.39 2.00 -6.37
CA LEU A 305 22.06 1.60 -6.83
C LEU A 305 22.14 0.88 -8.17
N SER A 306 21.30 -0.14 -8.31
CA SER A 306 21.27 -1.00 -9.48
C SER A 306 19.95 -0.84 -10.22
N PHE A 307 19.97 -0.06 -11.29
CA PHE A 307 18.84 0.10 -12.19
C PHE A 307 18.97 -0.85 -13.38
N SER A 308 17.84 -1.29 -13.94
CA SER A 308 17.81 -2.17 -15.12
C SER A 308 16.60 -1.86 -15.96
N ASN A 309 16.76 -1.80 -17.27
CA ASN A 309 15.64 -1.74 -18.21
C ASN A 309 15.10 -3.12 -18.59
N THR A 310 15.81 -4.19 -18.24
CA THR A 310 15.37 -5.59 -18.42
C THR A 310 15.07 -6.26 -17.08
N HIS A 311 14.20 -7.26 -17.10
CA HIS A 311 13.89 -8.10 -15.94
C HIS A 311 15.14 -8.81 -15.43
N ARG A 312 15.34 -8.83 -14.12
CA ARG A 312 16.42 -9.56 -13.48
C ARG A 312 15.88 -10.82 -12.83
N GLN A 313 16.44 -11.96 -13.19
CA GLN A 313 16.18 -13.21 -12.49
C GLN A 313 16.86 -13.16 -11.12
N THR A 314 16.17 -13.63 -10.09
CA THR A 314 16.65 -13.66 -8.72
C THR A 314 16.15 -14.92 -8.03
N ASP A 315 16.94 -15.44 -7.10
CA ASP A 315 16.50 -16.51 -6.23
C ASP A 315 15.66 -15.89 -5.10
N PRO A 316 14.34 -16.18 -5.01
CA PRO A 316 13.50 -15.69 -3.92
C PRO A 316 14.04 -15.99 -2.52
N GLN A 317 14.83 -17.06 -2.35
CA GLN A 317 15.43 -17.40 -1.06
C GLN A 317 16.57 -16.44 -0.67
N GLN A 318 17.13 -15.70 -1.62
CA GLN A 318 18.20 -14.73 -1.39
C GLN A 318 17.65 -13.31 -1.17
N LEU A 319 16.41 -13.04 -1.59
CA LEU A 319 15.71 -11.80 -1.27
C LEU A 319 15.07 -11.91 0.12
N ALA A 320 15.71 -11.32 1.11
CA ALA A 320 15.25 -11.32 2.50
C ALA A 320 14.19 -10.25 2.78
N TYR A 321 14.30 -9.08 2.14
CA TYR A 321 13.43 -7.93 2.41
C TYR A 321 13.25 -7.02 1.18
N ALA A 322 12.26 -6.14 1.26
CA ALA A 322 12.08 -5.02 0.35
C ALA A 322 11.75 -3.75 1.14
N VAL A 323 12.15 -2.59 0.60
CA VAL A 323 11.68 -1.29 1.06
C VAL A 323 10.75 -0.70 0.01
N ILE A 324 9.49 -0.48 0.38
CA ILE A 324 8.51 0.19 -0.47
C ILE A 324 8.55 1.67 -0.16
N ASN A 325 8.94 2.51 -1.13
CA ASN A 325 9.07 3.95 -0.92
C ASN A 325 7.93 4.72 -1.61
N SER A 326 7.27 5.62 -0.90
CA SER A 326 6.26 6.51 -1.50
C SER A 326 6.30 7.91 -0.91
N LYS A 327 5.95 8.89 -1.75
CA LYS A 327 5.94 10.31 -1.41
C LYS A 327 4.70 10.96 -2.03
N GLY A 328 4.31 12.12 -1.55
CA GLY A 328 3.19 12.89 -2.09
C GLY A 328 3.26 14.36 -1.70
N PHE A 329 2.37 15.15 -2.29
CA PHE A 329 2.24 16.58 -1.99
C PHE A 329 1.96 16.83 -0.50
N GLY A 330 2.20 18.06 -0.04
CA GLY A 330 2.03 18.44 1.36
C GLY A 330 3.20 18.03 2.26
N GLY A 331 4.25 17.44 1.68
CA GLY A 331 5.37 16.85 2.42
C GLY A 331 5.01 15.52 3.05
N ASN A 332 4.16 14.73 2.40
CA ASN A 332 3.81 13.39 2.86
C ASN A 332 4.85 12.38 2.35
N ASN A 333 5.58 11.73 3.26
CA ASN A 333 6.55 10.69 2.91
C ASN A 333 6.26 9.43 3.71
N ALA A 334 6.36 8.26 3.09
CA ALA A 334 6.24 6.97 3.75
C ALA A 334 7.19 5.92 3.16
N SER A 335 7.83 5.14 4.02
CA SER A 335 8.63 3.98 3.61
C SER A 335 8.27 2.77 4.46
N ALA A 336 8.00 1.63 3.82
CA ALA A 336 7.60 0.39 4.48
C ALA A 336 8.70 -0.67 4.38
N THR A 337 8.93 -1.39 5.48
CA THR A 337 9.81 -2.55 5.52
C THR A 337 8.98 -3.81 5.39
N VAL A 338 9.21 -4.56 4.31
CA VAL A 338 8.49 -5.80 4.02
C VAL A 338 9.48 -6.96 3.96
N LEU A 339 9.12 -8.09 4.56
CA LEU A 339 9.93 -9.31 4.58
C LEU A 339 9.37 -10.34 3.61
N SER A 340 10.27 -11.05 2.94
CA SER A 340 9.89 -12.10 1.99
C SER A 340 9.29 -13.32 2.69
N PRO A 341 8.50 -14.15 1.99
CA PRO A 341 8.00 -15.41 2.52
C PRO A 341 9.08 -16.28 3.13
N ALA A 342 10.27 -16.36 2.51
CA ALA A 342 11.39 -17.15 3.01
C ALA A 342 11.86 -16.67 4.39
N THR A 343 12.02 -15.36 4.56
CA THR A 343 12.40 -14.76 5.85
C THR A 343 11.31 -14.99 6.90
N VAL A 344 10.04 -14.75 6.54
CA VAL A 344 8.91 -14.90 7.47
C VAL A 344 8.73 -16.36 7.90
N ASN A 345 8.80 -17.31 6.98
CA ASN A 345 8.74 -18.73 7.31
C ASN A 345 9.85 -19.13 8.28
N GLY A 346 11.08 -18.63 8.08
CA GLY A 346 12.18 -18.83 9.01
C GLY A 346 11.94 -18.22 10.39
N MET A 347 11.19 -17.11 10.49
CA MET A 347 10.79 -16.52 11.77
C MET A 347 9.70 -17.36 12.46
N LEU A 348 8.67 -17.79 11.71
CA LEU A 348 7.58 -18.61 12.23
C LEU A 348 8.10 -19.97 12.75
N GLN A 349 9.00 -20.63 12.01
CA GLN A 349 9.62 -21.88 12.44
C GLN A 349 10.48 -21.77 13.71
N ARG A 350 10.94 -20.55 14.07
CA ARG A 350 11.66 -20.31 15.34
C ARG A 350 10.72 -19.98 16.49
N ARG A 351 9.61 -19.32 16.20
CA ARG A 351 8.62 -18.90 17.21
C ARG A 351 7.71 -20.07 17.63
N TYR A 352 7.28 -20.88 16.67
CA TYR A 352 6.33 -21.96 16.89
C TYR A 352 7.02 -23.32 16.91
N SER A 353 6.37 -24.29 17.56
CA SER A 353 6.86 -25.66 17.62
C SER A 353 6.84 -26.32 16.24
N LYS A 354 7.67 -27.37 16.08
CA LYS A 354 7.67 -28.18 14.86
C LYS A 354 6.31 -28.81 14.56
N GLN A 355 5.49 -29.06 15.59
CA GLN A 355 4.16 -29.63 15.43
C GLN A 355 3.20 -28.58 14.87
N GLU A 356 3.13 -27.39 15.47
CA GLU A 356 2.31 -26.27 14.96
C GLU A 356 2.67 -25.90 13.52
N TRP A 357 3.98 -25.89 13.19
CA TRP A 357 4.42 -25.66 11.82
C TRP A 357 3.89 -26.71 10.83
N ARG A 358 3.94 -28.00 11.21
CA ARG A 358 3.39 -29.10 10.38
C ARG A 358 1.87 -29.01 10.27
N ASP A 359 1.19 -28.58 11.33
CA ASP A 359 -0.26 -28.38 11.33
C ASP A 359 -0.66 -27.26 10.36
N TRP A 360 0.06 -26.13 10.40
CA TRP A 360 -0.10 -25.08 9.41
C TRP A 360 0.17 -25.57 7.98
N GLN A 361 1.25 -26.32 7.74
CA GLN A 361 1.55 -26.85 6.40
C GLN A 361 0.38 -27.69 5.84
N ARG A 362 -0.16 -28.60 6.66
CA ARG A 362 -1.32 -29.42 6.28
C ARG A 362 -2.58 -28.60 6.05
N ALA A 363 -2.87 -27.63 6.91
CA ALA A 363 -4.03 -26.74 6.73
C ALA A 363 -3.87 -25.85 5.49
N ASN A 364 -2.64 -25.43 5.19
CA ASN A 364 -2.33 -24.54 4.07
C ASN A 364 -2.50 -25.23 2.71
N GLU A 365 -2.30 -26.55 2.59
CA GLU A 365 -2.59 -27.30 1.37
C GLU A 365 -4.04 -27.06 0.89
N ALA A 366 -5.02 -27.26 1.78
CA ALA A 366 -6.42 -27.03 1.47
C ALA A 366 -6.75 -25.54 1.23
N VAL A 367 -6.02 -24.61 1.86
CA VAL A 367 -6.16 -23.17 1.59
C VAL A 367 -5.69 -22.84 0.18
N ARG A 368 -4.54 -23.37 -0.26
CA ARG A 368 -4.01 -23.14 -1.61
C ARG A 368 -4.91 -23.71 -2.69
N GLU A 369 -5.47 -24.90 -2.48
CA GLU A 369 -6.44 -25.47 -3.41
C GLU A 369 -7.67 -24.57 -3.56
N ARG A 370 -8.19 -24.02 -2.46
CA ARG A 370 -9.31 -23.06 -2.50
C ARG A 370 -8.92 -21.74 -3.15
N GLN A 371 -7.70 -21.25 -2.94
CA GLN A 371 -7.18 -20.05 -3.60
C GLN A 371 -7.12 -20.25 -5.11
N GLN A 372 -6.58 -21.38 -5.58
CA GLN A 372 -6.51 -21.70 -7.00
C GLN A 372 -7.91 -21.84 -7.61
N ALA A 373 -8.82 -22.57 -6.95
CA ALA A 373 -10.18 -22.72 -7.44
C ALA A 373 -10.94 -21.38 -7.52
N TYR A 374 -10.67 -20.46 -6.58
CA TYR A 374 -11.22 -19.10 -6.63
C TYR A 374 -10.65 -18.32 -7.82
N ASP A 375 -9.33 -18.37 -8.04
CA ASP A 375 -8.67 -17.71 -9.17
C ASP A 375 -9.18 -18.24 -10.52
N ASP A 376 -9.20 -19.57 -10.69
CA ASP A 376 -9.77 -20.24 -11.86
C ASP A 376 -11.23 -19.84 -12.08
N GLY A 377 -12.01 -19.74 -11.01
CA GLY A 377 -13.40 -19.33 -11.05
C GLY A 377 -13.61 -17.86 -11.43
N MET A 378 -12.72 -16.97 -10.98
CA MET A 378 -12.72 -15.56 -11.38
C MET A 378 -12.34 -15.41 -12.85
N LEU A 379 -11.30 -16.13 -13.32
CA LEU A 379 -10.90 -16.16 -14.73
C LEU A 379 -12.00 -16.74 -15.64
N ALA A 380 -12.70 -17.76 -15.18
CA ALA A 380 -13.83 -18.36 -15.88
C ALA A 380 -15.14 -17.57 -15.76
N GLY A 381 -15.18 -16.50 -14.94
CA GLY A 381 -16.38 -15.70 -14.66
C GLY A 381 -17.49 -16.45 -13.91
N THR A 382 -17.17 -17.57 -13.28
CA THR A 382 -18.12 -18.37 -12.48
C THR A 382 -18.25 -17.86 -11.05
N VAL A 383 -17.22 -17.19 -10.54
CA VAL A 383 -17.25 -16.46 -9.27
C VAL A 383 -17.58 -15.00 -9.54
N LYS A 384 -18.54 -14.45 -8.78
CA LYS A 384 -18.96 -13.04 -8.90
C LYS A 384 -18.42 -12.21 -7.73
N PRO A 385 -18.16 -10.91 -7.95
CA PRO A 385 -17.85 -9.99 -6.86
C PRO A 385 -18.93 -10.02 -5.76
N VAL A 386 -18.50 -9.96 -4.51
CA VAL A 386 -19.41 -9.95 -3.36
C VAL A 386 -19.98 -8.55 -3.18
N TYR A 387 -21.30 -8.45 -3.18
CA TYR A 387 -22.04 -7.24 -2.81
C TYR A 387 -23.33 -7.61 -2.09
N LYS A 388 -23.36 -7.37 -0.79
CA LYS A 388 -24.40 -7.81 0.15
C LYS A 388 -25.17 -6.60 0.69
N PHE A 389 -25.87 -5.90 -0.20
CA PHE A 389 -26.79 -4.83 0.20
C PHE A 389 -28.03 -5.41 0.90
N ASP A 390 -28.48 -4.77 1.98
CA ASP A 390 -29.67 -5.16 2.75
C ASP A 390 -29.62 -6.64 3.21
N HIS A 391 -28.43 -7.07 3.67
CA HIS A 391 -28.17 -8.47 4.04
C HIS A 391 -27.64 -8.55 5.47
N GLY A 392 -28.40 -9.19 6.37
CA GLY A 392 -27.98 -9.36 7.76
C GLY A 392 -27.86 -8.05 8.52
N VAL A 393 -28.70 -7.06 8.19
CA VAL A 393 -28.71 -5.75 8.84
C VAL A 393 -29.11 -5.93 10.30
N LEU A 394 -28.23 -5.49 11.20
CA LEU A 394 -28.44 -5.55 12.64
C LEU A 394 -29.19 -4.30 13.13
N ALA A 395 -30.01 -4.48 14.16
CA ALA A 395 -30.76 -3.42 14.82
C ALA A 395 -30.52 -3.46 16.33
N ASP A 396 -31.08 -2.48 17.05
CA ASP A 396 -30.96 -2.38 18.51
C ASP A 396 -31.42 -3.65 19.25
N ALA A 397 -32.37 -4.40 18.66
CA ALA A 397 -32.87 -5.66 19.21
C ALA A 397 -31.84 -6.81 19.16
N ASP A 398 -30.78 -6.68 18.35
CA ASP A 398 -29.71 -7.67 18.22
C ASP A 398 -28.56 -7.43 19.21
N VAL A 399 -28.69 -6.43 20.08
CA VAL A 399 -27.65 -6.01 21.03
C VAL A 399 -28.08 -6.29 22.46
N GLU A 400 -27.30 -7.08 23.16
CA GLU A 400 -27.39 -7.28 24.61
C GLU A 400 -26.13 -6.71 25.27
N LEU A 401 -26.28 -6.00 26.38
CA LEU A 401 -25.16 -5.31 27.04
C LEU A 401 -25.28 -5.42 28.56
N ASP A 402 -24.18 -5.78 29.20
CA ASP A 402 -23.96 -5.57 30.63
C ASP A 402 -22.64 -4.78 30.86
N ALA A 403 -22.22 -4.65 32.12
CA ALA A 403 -21.03 -3.86 32.46
C ALA A 403 -19.69 -4.48 31.99
N HIS A 404 -19.67 -5.76 31.65
CA HIS A 404 -18.47 -6.54 31.33
C HIS A 404 -18.47 -7.05 29.88
N GLN A 405 -19.63 -7.11 29.24
CA GLN A 405 -19.76 -7.69 27.91
C GLN A 405 -20.89 -7.04 27.11
N ILE A 406 -20.62 -6.88 25.81
CA ILE A 406 -21.66 -6.67 24.79
C ILE A 406 -21.78 -7.94 23.94
N ARG A 407 -22.99 -8.34 23.58
CA ARG A 407 -23.27 -9.39 22.60
C ARG A 407 -24.02 -8.76 21.44
N VAL A 408 -23.47 -8.92 20.24
CA VAL A 408 -24.12 -8.45 19.02
C VAL A 408 -24.40 -9.67 18.14
N ALA A 409 -25.67 -9.92 17.82
CA ALA A 409 -26.14 -11.12 17.15
C ALA A 409 -25.59 -12.42 17.79
N GLY A 410 -25.57 -12.46 19.13
CA GLY A 410 -25.06 -13.58 19.94
C GLY A 410 -23.54 -13.70 20.01
N GLN A 411 -22.78 -12.85 19.31
CA GLN A 411 -21.31 -12.84 19.35
C GLN A 411 -20.81 -11.91 20.46
N PRO A 412 -20.03 -12.42 21.43
CA PRO A 412 -19.56 -11.63 22.56
C PRO A 412 -18.38 -10.73 22.19
N VAL A 413 -18.33 -9.56 22.80
CA VAL A 413 -17.20 -8.62 22.83
C VAL A 413 -16.98 -8.22 24.28
N SER A 414 -15.74 -8.34 24.74
CA SER A 414 -15.36 -8.04 26.13
C SER A 414 -15.28 -6.53 26.34
N LEU A 415 -15.83 -6.05 27.45
CA LEU A 415 -15.68 -4.67 27.93
C LEU A 415 -14.67 -4.57 29.08
N ASP A 416 -14.17 -5.70 29.55
CA ASP A 416 -13.06 -5.76 30.52
C ASP A 416 -11.75 -5.37 29.81
N LEU A 417 -11.51 -4.07 29.71
CA LEU A 417 -10.32 -3.51 29.08
C LEU A 417 -9.15 -3.45 30.07
N VAL A 418 -7.94 -3.74 29.58
CA VAL A 418 -6.71 -3.58 30.36
C VAL A 418 -6.29 -2.10 30.34
N SER A 419 -6.19 -1.49 31.53
CA SER A 419 -5.70 -0.12 31.65
C SER A 419 -4.20 -0.07 31.38
N ALA A 420 -3.77 0.80 30.47
CA ALA A 420 -2.35 1.13 30.28
C ALA A 420 -1.75 1.97 31.43
N TYR A 421 -2.59 2.37 32.39
CA TYR A 421 -2.26 3.25 33.52
C TYR A 421 -2.51 2.54 34.86
N GLU A 422 -2.38 1.22 34.90
CA GLU A 422 -2.57 0.43 36.13
C GLU A 422 -1.64 0.92 37.26
N ASP A 423 -0.43 1.34 36.92
CA ASP A 423 0.57 1.96 37.82
C ASP A 423 0.17 3.35 38.34
N MET A 424 -0.80 4.00 37.70
CA MET A 424 -1.34 5.30 38.10
C MET A 424 -2.72 5.18 38.76
N HIS A 425 -3.22 3.97 38.95
CA HIS A 425 -4.53 3.77 39.57
C HIS A 425 -4.47 4.23 41.04
N PRO A 426 -5.40 5.09 41.51
CA PRO A 426 -5.37 5.61 42.88
C PRO A 426 -5.40 4.53 43.96
N GLU A 427 -5.95 3.36 43.62
CA GLU A 427 -6.06 2.19 44.50
C GLU A 427 -4.94 1.15 44.27
N GLY A 428 -4.03 1.41 43.32
CA GLY A 428 -2.97 0.49 42.84
C GLY A 428 -1.61 0.72 43.52
N GLY A 429 -1.56 0.61 44.84
CA GLY A 429 -0.32 0.56 45.61
C GLY A 429 0.10 -0.90 45.90
N THR A 430 1.33 -1.25 45.55
CA THR A 430 2.08 -2.49 45.89
C THR A 430 1.67 -3.81 45.22
N ARG A 431 2.48 -4.23 44.24
CA ARG A 431 2.98 -5.61 44.17
C ARG A 431 4.49 -5.63 44.17
#